data_AF-Q29G48-F1
#
_entry.id   AF-Q29G48-F1
#
_cell.length_a   1.000
_cell.length_b   1.000
_cell.length_c   1.000
_cell.angle_alpha   90.00
_cell.angle_beta   90.00
_cell.angle_gamma   90.00
#
_symmetry.space_group_name_H-M   'P 1'
#
loop_
_entity.id
_entity.type
_entity.pdbx_description
1 polymer ?
#
loop_
_entity_poly.entity_id
_entity_poly.type
_entity_poly.pdbx_seq_one_letter_code
_entity_poly.pdbx_strand_id
1 'polypeptide(L)' 'MVLGLDKRALWAAVPLFGFALGHFLDKKETERMTMFRDKSALYARPGGSENQTPSW' A
#
# COMPACT_ATOMS: atom_id res chain seq x y z
N MET A 1 -14.51 -3.33 31.10
CA MET A 1 -13.48 -2.57 30.32
C MET A 1 -12.23 -3.42 30.25
N VAL A 2 -11.51 -3.41 29.14
CA VAL A 2 -10.20 -4.04 28.99
C VAL A 2 -9.23 -2.91 28.61
N LEU A 3 -8.14 -2.73 29.37
CA LEU A 3 -7.20 -1.61 29.20
C LEU A 3 -7.86 -0.22 29.21
N GLY A 4 -8.91 -0.01 30.01
CA GLY A 4 -9.65 1.26 30.06
C GLY A 4 -10.57 1.54 28.85
N LEU A 5 -10.58 0.65 27.85
CA LEU A 5 -11.45 0.74 26.68
C LEU A 5 -12.69 -0.14 26.82
N ASP A 6 -13.79 0.29 26.20
CA ASP A 6 -14.96 -0.55 26.00
C ASP A 6 -14.55 -1.77 25.15
N LYS A 7 -14.90 -2.96 25.65
CA LYS A 7 -14.66 -4.24 24.98
C LYS A 7 -15.28 -4.25 23.57
N ARG A 8 -16.43 -3.60 23.38
CA ARG A 8 -17.09 -3.50 22.06
C ARG A 8 -16.29 -2.65 21.08
N ALA A 9 -15.76 -1.52 21.55
CA ALA A 9 -14.91 -0.66 20.75
C ALA A 9 -13.61 -1.37 20.35
N LEU A 10 -13.00 -2.13 21.27
CA LEU A 10 -11.82 -2.94 20.97
C LEU A 10 -12.09 -3.97 19.87
N TRP A 11 -13.19 -4.72 19.97
CA TRP A 11 -13.57 -5.70 18.96
C TRP A 11 -13.92 -5.08 17.61
N ALA A 12 -14.45 -3.86 17.58
CA ALA A 12 -14.65 -3.11 16.33
C ALA A 12 -13.33 -2.59 15.73
N ALA A 13 -12.33 -2.26 16.56
CA ALA A 13 -11.04 -1.75 16.11
C ALA A 13 -10.16 -2.84 15.46
N VAL A 14 -10.26 -4.09 15.93
CA VAL A 14 -9.47 -5.22 15.41
C VAL A 14 -9.57 -5.40 13.88
N PRO A 15 -10.76 -5.50 13.26
CA PRO A 15 -10.85 -5.66 11.80
C PRO A 15 -10.36 -4.43 11.04
N LEU A 16 -10.58 -3.22 11.56
CA LEU A 16 -10.07 -1.98 10.94
C LEU A 16 -8.54 -1.93 10.96
N PHE A 17 -7.94 -2.32 12.08
CA PHE A 17 -6.49 -2.40 12.21
C PHE A 17 -5.91 -3.47 11.29
N GLY A 18 -6.54 -4.65 11.20
CA GLY A 18 -6.14 -5.71 10.28
C GLY A 18 -6.18 -5.25 8.81
N PHE A 19 -7.25 -4.57 8.40
CA PHE A 19 -7.36 -3.99 7.06
C PHE A 19 -6.27 -2.95 6.78
N ALA A 20 -6.07 -2.01 7.70
CA ALA A 20 -5.06 -0.95 7.53
C ALA A 20 -3.65 -1.53 7.43
N LEU A 21 -3.33 -2.53 8.26
CA LEU A 21 -2.04 -3.21 8.22
C LEU A 21 -1.86 -4.02 6.93
N GLY A 22 -2.87 -4.78 6.50
CA GLY A 22 -2.83 -5.53 5.25
C GLY A 22 -2.59 -4.61 4.04
N HIS A 23 -3.39 -3.54 3.92
CA HIS A 23 -3.22 -2.53 2.87
C HIS A 23 -1.84 -1.87 2.87
N PHE A 24 -1.29 -1.61 4.06
CA PHE A 24 0.07 -1.07 4.18
C PHE A 24 1.12 -2.06 3.64
N LEU A 25 1.00 -3.35 3.98
CA LEU A 25 1.91 -4.38 3.48
C LEU A 25 1.80 -4.56 1.96
N ASP A 26 0.59 -4.55 1.40
CA ASP A 26 0.36 -4.65 -0.05
C ASP A 26 0.98 -3.49 -0.82
N LYS A 27 0.89 -2.26 -0.27
CA LYS A 27 1.59 -1.10 -0.84
C LYS A 27 3.10 -1.28 -0.84
N LYS A 28 3.67 -1.82 0.25
CA LYS A 28 5.10 -2.10 0.32
C LYS A 28 5.53 -3.19 -0.66
N GLU A 29 4.70 -4.20 -0.89
CA GLU A 29 4.99 -5.19 -1.92
C GLU A 29 4.95 -4.57 -3.33
N THR A 30 3.97 -3.71 -3.60
CA THR A 30 3.88 -2.98 -4.87
C THR A 30 5.13 -2.13 -5.13
N GLU A 31 5.65 -1.45 -4.10
CA GLU A 31 6.92 -0.70 -4.19
C GLU A 31 8.12 -1.61 -4.56
N ARG A 32 8.15 -2.87 -4.10
CA ARG A 32 9.18 -3.87 -4.48
C ARG A 32 9.02 -4.36 -5.91
N MET A 33 7.80 -4.38 -6.46
CA MET A 33 7.50 -4.86 -7.80
C MET A 33 7.67 -3.77 -8.90
N THR A 34 8.63 -2.85 -8.74
CA THR A 34 8.79 -1.69 -9.64
C THR A 34 9.78 -1.90 -10.79
N MET A 35 10.46 -3.05 -10.88
CA MET A 35 11.53 -3.27 -11.86
C MET A 35 11.10 -3.14 -13.33
N PHE A 36 9.84 -3.50 -13.62
CA PHE A 36 9.25 -3.40 -14.97
C PHE A 36 8.37 -2.16 -15.17
N ARG A 37 8.30 -1.28 -14.16
CA ARG A 37 7.55 -0.01 -14.26
C ARG A 37 8.08 0.80 -15.43
N ASP A 38 7.17 1.36 -16.22
CA ASP A 38 7.45 2.22 -17.38
C ASP A 38 8.33 1.56 -18.47
N LYS A 39 8.35 0.23 -18.54
CA LYS A 39 9.14 -0.55 -19.52
C LYS A 39 8.30 -1.51 -20.38
N SER A 40 6.98 -1.57 -20.18
CA SER A 40 6.10 -2.44 -20.95
C SER A 40 5.91 -1.94 -22.38
N ALA A 41 5.60 -2.83 -23.33
CA ALA A 41 5.41 -2.45 -24.74
C ALA A 41 4.31 -1.39 -24.96
N LEU A 42 3.30 -1.34 -24.08
CA LEU A 42 2.16 -0.42 -24.18
C LEU A 42 2.34 0.88 -23.37
N TYR A 43 3.07 0.82 -22.26
CA TYR A 43 3.18 1.94 -21.31
C TYR A 43 4.63 2.35 -21.03
N ALA A 44 5.56 2.00 -21.93
CA ALA A 44 6.93 2.48 -21.83
C ALA A 44 6.97 4.00 -21.91
N ARG A 45 7.70 4.65 -20.98
CA ARG A 45 7.87 6.10 -21.01
C ARG A 45 9.16 6.48 -21.75
N PRO A 46 9.23 7.69 -22.34
CA PRO A 46 10.45 8.20 -22.96
C PRO A 46 11.61 8.27 -21.95
N GLY A 47 12.85 8.10 -22.43
CA GLY A 47 14.05 8.28 -21.61
C GLY A 47 14.13 9.71 -21.03
N GLY A 48 14.59 9.85 -19.79
CA GLY A 48 14.57 11.13 -19.06
C GLY A 48 13.36 11.29 -18.12
N SER A 49 12.47 10.30 -18.06
CA SER A 49 11.32 10.29 -17.13
C SER A 49 11.62 9.67 -15.77
N GLU A 50 12.88 9.31 -15.49
CA GLU A 50 13.29 8.57 -14.29
C GLU A 50 13.10 9.38 -12.99
N ASN A 51 13.13 10.71 -13.08
CA ASN A 51 12.95 11.63 -11.95
C ASN A 51 11.49 12.12 -11.78
N GLN A 52 10.58 11.68 -12.64
CA GLN A 52 9.16 12.03 -12.53
C GLN A 52 8.44 11.07 -11.58
N THR A 53 7.25 11.46 -11.14
CA THR A 53 6.39 10.55 -10.37
C THR A 53 6.09 9.28 -11.17
N PRO A 54 6.03 8.12 -10.49
CA PRO A 54 5.68 6.85 -11.12
C PRO A 54 4.30 6.93 -11.79
N SER A 55 4.07 6.06 -12.77
CA SER A 55 2.81 6.03 -13.55
C SER A 55 1.57 5.54 -12.78
N TRP A 56 1.72 5.19 -11.50
CA TRP A 56 0.68 4.67 -10.62
C TRP A 56 0.80 5.27 -9.21
#